data_AF-A0AAV9W8V5-F1
#
_entry.id   AF-A0AAV9W8V5-F1
#
_cell.length_a   1.000
_cell.length_b   1.000
_cell.length_c   1.000
_cell.angle_alpha   90.00
_cell.angle_beta   90.00
_cell.angle_gamma   90.00
#
_symmetry.space_group_name_H-M   'P 1'
#
loop_
_entity.id
_entity.type
_entity.pdbx_description
1 polymer ?
#
loop_
_entity_poly.entity_id
_entity_poly.type
_entity_poly.pdbx_seq_one_letter_code
_entity_poly.pdbx_strand_id
1 'polypeptide(L)'
;MGRLTYVNRKIAGVKLAQSIQRDIQKRIPKIGEDKKLAAVQRDPVVELDATGRQLGEEGIAIVCDALCELAETKLSRVEELNFSGNDLTASSLRHLRRAIFVCPELRDLDISNNNIKISSVEDLENWIGFLESFSNLKSMRRLEISNNPLGDFAVEAFFQTYALERPIFVPYDFGRAVKLSAAEDAADVNYTVEGFDIRSSGGHLYLAPHNTQPSSDPDNVADSSRKASIGTVNSSAYSGFLSSSPTSSLDPARDPADIHGLRGIPYIVMSNINAGDLSAMWMSYIIPEHPLPSDLHPHLPPLKEGPFAATLRKYDGLPSCRGIILTENPLITALGLTVLKEAEERRDEDAATIEELMTNGQGRRRSSITNDVGNDEGRRENRRNSIQERDDPFHAGAFSSKGRKALNDSRYSLDRSRARIQLNVLKAQGVKASLLWKRVIRLVVVSRAILVDYAGPITIDGYEPTLKIEPKSSQRSSVDCTFKMENSPALSPTAKDPISAKLKGLSLGPKPSGSKAYRDPQLPGGLPIDVWMKIILLAEDNDNSTSRNQRLNIFHWSKSRVSLAIGLEHLSESTETQIRRVIGKVKGLAYEL
;
A
#
# COMPACT_ATOMS: atom_id res chain seq x y z
N MET A 1 7.90 -31.84 -19.75
CA MET A 1 8.81 -30.69 -19.92
C MET A 1 8.12 -29.44 -19.38
N GLY A 2 8.43 -29.03 -18.15
CA GLY A 2 7.77 -27.89 -17.50
C GLY A 2 8.07 -26.54 -18.13
N ARG A 3 9.26 -26.37 -18.72
CA ARG A 3 9.74 -25.09 -19.28
C ARG A 3 9.47 -24.94 -20.77
N LEU A 4 8.90 -23.80 -21.17
CA LEU A 4 8.54 -23.44 -22.54
C LEU A 4 9.31 -22.16 -22.97
N THR A 5 10.54 -22.33 -23.43
CA THR A 5 11.42 -21.22 -23.85
C THR A 5 11.38 -21.00 -25.37
N TYR A 6 11.23 -19.74 -25.80
CA TYR A 6 11.12 -19.34 -27.21
C TYR A 6 12.21 -18.37 -27.69
N VAL A 7 13.09 -17.89 -26.80
CA VAL A 7 14.17 -16.90 -27.03
C VAL A 7 15.12 -17.27 -28.19
N ASN A 8 15.28 -18.56 -28.49
CA ASN A 8 16.13 -19.04 -29.60
C ASN A 8 15.33 -19.43 -30.88
N ARG A 9 14.00 -19.33 -30.90
CA ARG A 9 13.19 -19.64 -32.11
C ARG A 9 13.11 -18.42 -33.03
N LYS A 10 13.18 -18.63 -34.36
CA LYS A 10 13.05 -17.58 -35.40
C LYS A 10 11.61 -17.10 -35.67
N ILE A 11 10.66 -17.39 -34.79
CA ILE A 11 9.25 -16.98 -34.91
C ILE A 11 8.91 -15.90 -33.89
N ALA A 12 8.11 -14.92 -34.31
CA ALA A 12 7.75 -13.72 -33.56
C ALA A 12 6.27 -13.39 -33.76
N GLY A 13 5.74 -12.46 -32.95
CA GLY A 13 4.36 -11.95 -33.06
C GLY A 13 3.28 -13.02 -32.95
N VAL A 14 2.13 -12.76 -33.59
CA VAL A 14 0.96 -13.65 -33.61
C VAL A 14 1.30 -15.09 -34.04
N LYS A 15 2.26 -15.29 -34.94
CA LYS A 15 2.71 -16.63 -35.37
C LYS A 15 3.45 -17.40 -34.26
N LEU A 16 4.17 -16.69 -33.39
CA LEU A 16 4.69 -17.26 -32.15
C LEU A 16 3.56 -17.51 -31.16
N ALA A 17 2.64 -16.56 -30.95
CA ALA A 17 1.52 -16.72 -30.02
C ALA A 17 0.69 -17.98 -30.33
N GLN A 18 0.39 -18.22 -31.61
CA GLN A 18 -0.24 -19.46 -32.10
C GLN A 18 0.63 -20.71 -31.91
N SER A 19 1.96 -20.60 -31.80
CA SER A 19 2.82 -21.72 -31.38
C SER A 19 2.77 -21.95 -29.88
N ILE A 20 2.75 -20.88 -29.07
CA ILE A 20 2.63 -20.95 -27.61
C ILE A 20 1.27 -21.55 -27.23
N GLN A 21 0.17 -21.06 -27.79
CA GLN A 21 -1.18 -21.62 -27.62
C GLN A 21 -1.22 -23.11 -27.94
N ARG A 22 -0.67 -23.55 -29.08
CA ARG A 22 -0.61 -24.98 -29.43
C ARG A 22 0.31 -25.80 -28.52
N ASP A 23 1.41 -25.23 -28.03
CA ASP A 23 2.30 -25.89 -27.08
C ASP A 23 1.69 -25.95 -25.65
N ILE A 24 0.78 -25.02 -25.30
CA ILE A 24 -0.07 -25.04 -24.09
C ILE A 24 -1.22 -26.06 -24.22
N GLN A 25 -1.98 -26.03 -25.33
CA GLN A 25 -3.10 -26.96 -25.58
C GLN A 25 -2.64 -28.42 -25.68
N LYS A 26 -1.36 -28.68 -26.01
CA LYS A 26 -0.73 -30.01 -25.88
C LYS A 26 -0.62 -30.51 -24.44
N ARG A 27 -0.75 -29.66 -23.42
CA ARG A 27 -0.83 -30.06 -22.01
C ARG A 27 -2.25 -30.41 -21.57
N ILE A 28 -3.28 -29.77 -22.11
CA ILE A 28 -4.68 -30.06 -21.79
C ILE A 28 -5.01 -31.49 -22.24
N PRO A 29 -5.24 -32.46 -21.34
CA PRO A 29 -5.59 -33.83 -21.73
C PRO A 29 -7.06 -33.92 -22.10
N LYS A 30 -7.37 -34.62 -23.19
CA LYS A 30 -8.73 -34.96 -23.59
C LYS A 30 -9.19 -36.22 -22.86
N ILE A 31 -10.51 -36.42 -22.80
CA ILE A 31 -11.13 -37.61 -22.21
C ILE A 31 -10.55 -38.87 -22.89
N GLY A 32 -9.97 -39.78 -22.10
CA GLY A 32 -9.30 -41.00 -22.57
C GLY A 32 -7.80 -40.86 -22.88
N GLU A 33 -7.18 -39.69 -22.72
CA GLU A 33 -5.72 -39.52 -22.91
C GLU A 33 -4.91 -39.83 -21.62
N ASP A 34 -5.16 -40.96 -20.96
CA ASP A 34 -4.62 -41.29 -19.62
C ASP A 34 -3.08 -41.15 -19.51
N LYS A 35 -2.35 -41.57 -20.55
CA LYS A 35 -0.88 -41.44 -20.62
C LYS A 35 -0.42 -39.98 -20.57
N LYS A 36 -1.22 -39.05 -21.06
CA LYS A 36 -0.97 -37.61 -21.11
C LYS A 36 -1.38 -36.94 -19.80
N LEU A 37 -2.51 -37.36 -19.21
CA LEU A 37 -2.90 -36.97 -17.84
C LEU A 37 -1.78 -37.34 -16.84
N ALA A 38 -1.29 -38.58 -16.90
CA ALA A 38 -0.16 -39.03 -16.07
C ALA A 38 1.16 -38.29 -16.38
N ALA A 39 1.37 -37.81 -17.61
CA ALA A 39 2.53 -37.00 -17.95
C ALA A 39 2.44 -35.58 -17.36
N VAL A 40 1.25 -34.97 -17.35
CA VAL A 40 1.00 -33.67 -16.72
C VAL A 40 1.08 -33.77 -15.20
N GLN A 41 0.53 -34.82 -14.58
CA GLN A 41 0.65 -35.05 -13.13
C GLN A 41 2.11 -35.23 -12.67
N ARG A 42 3.01 -35.71 -13.53
CA ARG A 42 4.45 -35.80 -13.26
C ARG A 42 5.21 -34.49 -13.44
N ASP A 43 4.69 -33.57 -14.26
CA ASP A 43 5.34 -32.31 -14.61
C ASP A 43 4.28 -31.21 -14.83
N PRO A 44 3.56 -30.80 -13.75
CA PRO A 44 2.43 -29.89 -13.85
C PRO A 44 2.85 -28.42 -13.98
N VAL A 45 4.14 -28.13 -13.87
CA VAL A 45 4.68 -26.77 -13.82
C VAL A 45 4.74 -26.18 -15.22
N VAL A 46 4.38 -24.91 -15.34
CA VAL A 46 4.53 -24.11 -16.55
C VAL A 46 5.40 -22.91 -16.24
N GLU A 47 6.56 -22.87 -16.89
CA GLU A 47 7.43 -21.70 -16.98
C GLU A 47 7.43 -21.27 -18.44
N LEU A 48 7.01 -20.03 -18.75
CA LEU A 48 6.91 -19.50 -20.11
C LEU A 48 7.88 -18.34 -20.31
N ASP A 49 8.79 -18.50 -21.27
CA ASP A 49 9.77 -17.46 -21.62
C ASP A 49 9.66 -17.12 -23.12
N ALA A 50 9.05 -15.97 -23.39
CA ALA A 50 8.89 -15.38 -24.71
C ALA A 50 9.66 -14.05 -24.83
N THR A 51 10.81 -13.91 -24.15
CA THR A 51 11.62 -12.69 -24.16
C THR A 51 12.03 -12.26 -25.58
N GLY A 52 11.84 -10.98 -25.92
CA GLY A 52 12.34 -10.38 -27.15
C GLY A 52 11.66 -10.91 -28.42
N ARG A 53 10.33 -11.11 -28.41
CA ARG A 53 9.58 -11.82 -29.46
C ARG A 53 8.48 -11.00 -30.18
N GLN A 54 8.37 -9.70 -29.89
CA GLN A 54 7.43 -8.80 -30.57
C GLN A 54 5.97 -9.33 -30.58
N LEU A 55 5.51 -9.93 -29.47
CA LEU A 55 4.16 -10.49 -29.39
C LEU A 55 3.08 -9.45 -29.71
N GLY A 56 3.24 -8.22 -29.22
CA GLY A 56 2.24 -7.16 -29.29
C GLY A 56 0.94 -7.52 -28.58
N GLU A 57 -0.06 -6.67 -28.72
CA GLU A 57 -1.36 -6.84 -28.06
C GLU A 57 -2.13 -8.07 -28.57
N GLU A 58 -2.14 -8.32 -29.88
CA GLU A 58 -2.79 -9.50 -30.47
C GLU A 58 -2.11 -10.80 -30.02
N GLY A 59 -0.77 -10.82 -29.96
CA GLY A 59 -0.02 -12.01 -29.57
C GLY A 59 -0.14 -12.31 -28.08
N ILE A 60 -0.10 -11.30 -27.21
CA ILE A 60 -0.28 -11.52 -25.77
C ILE A 60 -1.72 -11.93 -25.44
N ALA A 61 -2.74 -11.41 -26.14
CA ALA A 61 -4.13 -11.85 -25.97
C ALA A 61 -4.28 -13.36 -26.21
N ILE A 62 -3.77 -13.86 -27.34
CA ILE A 62 -3.79 -15.30 -27.69
C ILE A 62 -3.05 -16.16 -26.64
N VAL A 63 -1.95 -15.65 -26.07
CA VAL A 63 -1.22 -16.35 -25.00
C VAL A 63 -2.01 -16.34 -23.70
N CYS A 64 -2.60 -15.21 -23.30
CA CYS A 64 -3.39 -15.09 -22.08
C CYS A 64 -4.67 -15.94 -22.12
N ASP A 65 -5.40 -15.97 -23.24
CA ASP A 65 -6.56 -16.84 -23.39
C ASP A 65 -6.17 -18.33 -23.33
N ALA A 66 -5.02 -18.71 -23.90
CA ALA A 66 -4.51 -20.08 -23.78
C ALA A 66 -4.07 -20.44 -22.34
N LEU A 67 -3.56 -19.47 -21.57
CA LEU A 67 -3.27 -19.66 -20.14
C LEU A 67 -4.57 -19.81 -19.32
N CYS A 68 -5.65 -19.12 -19.69
CA CYS A 68 -6.98 -19.33 -19.10
C CYS A 68 -7.53 -20.73 -19.40
N GLU A 69 -7.52 -21.17 -20.68
CA GLU A 69 -7.90 -22.55 -21.07
C GLU A 69 -7.14 -23.61 -20.25
N LEU A 70 -5.85 -23.35 -19.96
CA LEU A 70 -5.03 -24.27 -19.17
C LEU A 70 -5.39 -24.24 -17.67
N ALA A 71 -5.60 -23.06 -17.10
CA ALA A 71 -5.93 -22.88 -15.69
C ALA A 71 -7.28 -23.53 -15.31
N GLU A 72 -8.27 -23.46 -16.20
CA GLU A 72 -9.58 -24.12 -16.03
C GLU A 72 -9.45 -25.64 -15.78
N THR A 73 -8.43 -26.29 -16.34
CA THR A 73 -8.18 -27.73 -16.10
C THR A 73 -7.81 -28.05 -14.66
N LYS A 74 -7.17 -27.11 -13.94
CA LYS A 74 -6.53 -27.31 -12.62
C LYS A 74 -5.46 -28.42 -12.58
N LEU A 75 -5.00 -28.91 -13.74
CA LEU A 75 -3.99 -29.97 -13.86
C LEU A 75 -2.56 -29.43 -14.01
N SER A 76 -2.42 -28.19 -14.47
CA SER A 76 -1.14 -27.48 -14.58
C SER A 76 -1.17 -26.19 -13.77
N ARG A 77 0.00 -25.75 -13.30
CA ARG A 77 0.19 -24.50 -12.56
C ARG A 77 1.29 -23.66 -13.20
N VAL A 78 1.03 -22.38 -13.37
CA VAL A 78 1.98 -21.42 -13.94
C VAL A 78 2.81 -20.83 -12.81
N GLU A 79 4.13 -21.08 -12.82
CA GLU A 79 5.06 -20.55 -11.80
C GLU A 79 5.85 -19.33 -12.32
N GLU A 80 6.19 -19.26 -13.61
CA GLU A 80 7.00 -18.17 -14.20
C GLU A 80 6.44 -17.68 -15.55
N LEU A 81 6.33 -16.36 -15.73
CA LEU A 81 5.91 -15.71 -16.98
C LEU A 81 6.88 -14.57 -17.36
N ASN A 82 7.66 -14.75 -18.43
CA ASN A 82 8.51 -13.70 -18.99
C ASN A 82 8.04 -13.27 -20.39
N PHE A 83 7.61 -12.01 -20.47
CA PHE A 83 7.18 -11.30 -21.67
C PHE A 83 8.01 -10.01 -21.89
N SER A 84 9.22 -9.92 -21.36
CA SER A 84 10.12 -8.78 -21.56
C SER A 84 10.42 -8.55 -23.05
N GLY A 85 10.43 -7.31 -23.53
CA GLY A 85 10.77 -6.99 -24.93
C GLY A 85 9.77 -7.49 -25.98
N ASN A 86 8.48 -7.20 -25.80
CA ASN A 86 7.40 -7.71 -26.66
C ASN A 86 6.44 -6.65 -27.22
N ASP A 87 6.83 -5.37 -27.17
CA ASP A 87 6.04 -4.24 -27.66
C ASP A 87 4.65 -4.12 -26.99
N LEU A 88 4.53 -4.57 -25.74
CA LEU A 88 3.28 -4.54 -24.97
C LEU A 88 2.87 -3.11 -24.62
N THR A 89 1.55 -2.87 -24.62
CA THR A 89 0.87 -1.58 -24.40
C THR A 89 0.10 -1.56 -23.08
N ALA A 90 -0.45 -0.41 -22.67
CA ALA A 90 -1.40 -0.39 -21.55
C ALA A 90 -2.66 -1.25 -21.84
N SER A 91 -3.18 -1.21 -23.07
CA SER A 91 -4.28 -2.07 -23.53
C SER A 91 -3.95 -3.57 -23.48
N SER A 92 -2.67 -3.96 -23.56
CA SER A 92 -2.23 -5.35 -23.36
C SER A 92 -2.47 -5.87 -21.93
N LEU A 93 -2.50 -4.97 -20.94
CA LEU A 93 -2.64 -5.33 -19.53
C LEU A 93 -4.00 -5.96 -19.19
N ARG A 94 -5.07 -5.65 -19.94
CA ARG A 94 -6.39 -6.28 -19.73
C ARG A 94 -6.40 -7.79 -19.97
N HIS A 95 -5.50 -8.27 -20.82
CA HIS A 95 -5.31 -9.69 -21.10
C HIS A 95 -4.47 -10.35 -20.01
N LEU A 96 -3.38 -9.67 -19.59
CA LEU A 96 -2.56 -10.11 -18.46
C LEU A 96 -3.37 -10.18 -17.15
N ARG A 97 -4.21 -9.19 -16.85
CA ARG A 97 -5.16 -9.19 -15.71
C ARG A 97 -5.97 -10.50 -15.63
N ARG A 98 -6.53 -10.94 -16.76
CA ARG A 98 -7.33 -12.17 -16.85
C ARG A 98 -6.48 -13.41 -16.59
N ALA A 99 -5.28 -13.50 -17.21
CA ALA A 99 -4.38 -14.63 -17.03
C ALA A 99 -3.80 -14.72 -15.61
N ILE A 100 -3.44 -13.59 -14.99
CA ILE A 100 -2.89 -13.54 -13.62
C ILE A 100 -3.95 -13.99 -12.60
N PHE A 101 -5.20 -13.52 -12.74
CA PHE A 101 -6.30 -13.87 -11.84
C PHE A 101 -6.57 -15.38 -11.77
N VAL A 102 -6.31 -16.13 -12.85
CA VAL A 102 -6.45 -17.60 -12.90
C VAL A 102 -5.15 -18.37 -12.64
N CYS A 103 -4.03 -17.68 -12.38
CA CYS A 103 -2.72 -18.27 -12.09
C CYS A 103 -2.26 -18.00 -10.63
N PRO A 104 -2.93 -18.54 -9.59
CA PRO A 104 -2.63 -18.22 -8.18
C PRO A 104 -1.24 -18.68 -7.69
N GLU A 105 -0.60 -19.60 -8.43
CA GLU A 105 0.73 -20.16 -8.15
C GLU A 105 1.89 -19.34 -8.76
N LEU A 106 1.59 -18.22 -9.42
CA LEU A 106 2.59 -17.38 -10.09
C LEU A 106 3.64 -16.87 -9.09
N ARG A 107 4.91 -16.88 -9.52
CA ARG A 107 6.09 -16.52 -8.72
C ARG A 107 6.94 -15.44 -9.36
N ASP A 108 7.05 -15.46 -10.67
CA ASP A 108 7.76 -14.47 -11.47
C ASP A 108 6.85 -13.90 -12.56
N LEU A 109 6.78 -12.57 -12.63
CA LEU A 109 6.23 -11.86 -13.79
C LEU A 109 7.21 -10.80 -14.27
N ASP A 110 7.68 -10.94 -15.50
CA ASP A 110 8.58 -10.00 -16.16
C ASP A 110 7.90 -9.42 -17.40
N ILE A 111 7.58 -8.13 -17.35
CA ILE A 111 7.02 -7.34 -18.46
C ILE A 111 7.89 -6.13 -18.78
N SER A 112 9.18 -6.19 -18.42
CA SER A 112 10.14 -5.11 -18.67
C SER A 112 10.40 -4.85 -20.17
N ASN A 113 11.03 -3.71 -20.49
CA ASN A 113 11.44 -3.34 -21.86
C ASN A 113 10.27 -3.35 -22.86
N ASN A 114 9.11 -2.86 -22.45
CA ASN A 114 7.89 -2.78 -23.26
C ASN A 114 7.47 -1.31 -23.44
N ASN A 115 6.34 -1.06 -24.11
CA ASN A 115 5.82 0.28 -24.38
C ASN A 115 4.57 0.60 -23.54
N ILE A 116 4.55 0.14 -22.28
CA ILE A 116 3.42 0.37 -21.38
C ILE A 116 3.49 1.84 -20.92
N LYS A 117 2.58 2.66 -21.47
CA LYS A 117 2.49 4.10 -21.24
C LYS A 117 1.08 4.48 -20.80
N ILE A 118 0.94 5.25 -19.72
CA ILE A 118 -0.36 5.75 -19.26
C ILE A 118 -0.60 7.14 -19.86
N SER A 119 -1.52 7.25 -20.83
CA SER A 119 -1.82 8.50 -21.55
C SER A 119 -3.31 8.89 -21.54
N SER A 120 -4.19 7.92 -21.33
CA SER A 120 -5.65 8.04 -21.33
C SER A 120 -6.26 7.51 -20.03
N VAL A 121 -7.58 7.66 -19.88
CA VAL A 121 -8.33 7.06 -18.77
C VAL A 121 -8.40 5.53 -18.91
N GLU A 122 -8.57 5.02 -20.13
CA GLU A 122 -8.58 3.57 -20.40
C GLU A 122 -7.21 2.93 -20.06
N ASP A 123 -6.08 3.60 -20.35
CA ASP A 123 -4.76 3.11 -19.95
C ASP A 123 -4.65 2.97 -18.42
N LEU A 124 -5.19 3.95 -17.68
CA LEU A 124 -5.17 4.00 -16.23
C LEU A 124 -6.08 2.93 -15.61
N GLU A 125 -7.26 2.70 -16.18
CA GLU A 125 -8.17 1.61 -15.79
C GLU A 125 -7.55 0.24 -16.05
N ASN A 126 -6.87 0.06 -17.18
CA ASN A 126 -6.13 -1.16 -17.51
C ASN A 126 -4.94 -1.38 -16.55
N TRP A 127 -4.24 -0.32 -16.15
CA TRP A 127 -3.14 -0.35 -15.18
C TRP A 127 -3.63 -0.70 -13.76
N ILE A 128 -4.64 -0.01 -13.25
CA ILE A 128 -5.24 -0.30 -11.94
C ILE A 128 -5.80 -1.72 -11.92
N GLY A 129 -6.56 -2.12 -12.95
CA GLY A 129 -7.11 -3.47 -13.03
C GLY A 129 -6.03 -4.56 -13.07
N PHE A 130 -4.89 -4.30 -13.71
CA PHE A 130 -3.73 -5.19 -13.67
C PHE A 130 -3.16 -5.29 -12.25
N LEU A 131 -2.93 -4.18 -11.55
CA LEU A 131 -2.44 -4.16 -10.18
C LEU A 131 -3.40 -4.86 -9.19
N GLU A 132 -4.71 -4.70 -9.35
CA GLU A 132 -5.72 -5.41 -8.56
C GLU A 132 -5.65 -6.94 -8.71
N SER A 133 -5.16 -7.45 -9.85
CA SER A 133 -5.09 -8.92 -10.08
C SER A 133 -4.08 -9.64 -9.17
N PHE A 134 -3.15 -8.91 -8.57
CA PHE A 134 -2.17 -9.45 -7.63
C PHE A 134 -2.77 -9.74 -6.24
N SER A 135 -3.93 -9.15 -5.90
CA SER A 135 -4.56 -9.19 -4.57
C SER A 135 -4.77 -10.59 -3.96
N ASN A 136 -4.84 -11.64 -4.80
CA ASN A 136 -5.04 -13.03 -4.36
C ASN A 136 -3.79 -13.92 -4.53
N LEU A 137 -2.67 -13.39 -5.06
CA LEU A 137 -1.45 -14.16 -5.30
C LEU A 137 -0.66 -14.33 -4.01
N LYS A 138 -0.47 -15.57 -3.54
CA LYS A 138 0.28 -15.90 -2.32
C LYS A 138 1.67 -16.49 -2.57
N SER A 139 2.05 -16.64 -3.84
CA SER A 139 3.30 -17.28 -4.27
C SER A 139 4.30 -16.33 -4.93
N MET A 140 3.93 -15.05 -5.13
CA MET A 140 4.73 -14.09 -5.88
C MET A 140 6.05 -13.78 -5.19
N ARG A 141 7.14 -13.85 -5.97
CA ARG A 141 8.50 -13.57 -5.52
C ARG A 141 9.08 -12.33 -6.22
N ARG A 142 8.77 -12.08 -7.50
CA ARG A 142 9.19 -10.87 -8.23
C ARG A 142 8.11 -10.34 -9.18
N LEU A 143 7.94 -9.02 -9.19
CA LEU A 143 7.27 -8.25 -10.24
C LEU A 143 8.28 -7.30 -10.88
N GLU A 144 8.56 -7.50 -12.17
CA GLU A 144 9.54 -6.73 -12.94
C GLU A 144 8.84 -5.95 -14.07
N ILE A 145 8.84 -4.62 -13.96
CA ILE A 145 8.15 -3.71 -14.88
C ILE A 145 9.07 -2.63 -15.48
N SER A 146 10.38 -2.72 -15.26
CA SER A 146 11.37 -1.71 -15.66
C SER A 146 11.43 -1.43 -17.16
N ASN A 147 11.94 -0.27 -17.55
CA ASN A 147 12.02 0.18 -18.95
C ASN A 147 10.64 0.18 -19.65
N ASN A 148 9.63 0.75 -18.99
CA ASN A 148 8.29 1.02 -19.52
C ASN A 148 7.93 2.49 -19.22
N PRO A 149 7.47 3.31 -20.17
CA PRO A 149 7.23 4.75 -19.97
C PRO A 149 5.95 5.07 -19.15
N LEU A 150 5.83 4.50 -17.94
CA LEU A 150 4.66 4.53 -17.07
C LEU A 150 4.34 5.94 -16.52
N GLY A 151 5.34 6.66 -16.01
CA GLY A 151 5.22 8.04 -15.49
C GLY A 151 4.59 8.17 -14.10
N ASP A 152 4.56 9.41 -13.57
CA ASP A 152 4.13 9.71 -12.20
C ASP A 152 2.71 9.22 -11.86
N PHE A 153 1.75 9.28 -12.81
CA PHE A 153 0.38 8.81 -12.58
C PHE A 153 0.28 7.30 -12.35
N ALA A 154 1.13 6.50 -13.01
CA ALA A 154 1.14 5.05 -12.80
C ALA A 154 1.66 4.68 -11.41
N VAL A 155 2.61 5.46 -10.88
CA VAL A 155 3.15 5.29 -9.52
C VAL A 155 2.18 5.83 -8.46
N GLU A 156 1.43 6.89 -8.74
CA GLU A 156 0.31 7.32 -7.89
C GLU A 156 -0.79 6.24 -7.83
N ALA A 157 -1.14 5.62 -8.96
CA ALA A 157 -2.08 4.52 -9.03
C ALA A 157 -1.57 3.24 -8.34
N PHE A 158 -0.26 2.96 -8.44
CA PHE A 158 0.40 1.90 -7.68
C PHE A 158 0.29 2.14 -6.17
N PHE A 159 0.58 3.37 -5.72
CA PHE A 159 0.40 3.74 -4.32
C PHE A 159 -1.06 3.65 -3.86
N GLN A 160 -2.02 4.13 -4.66
CA GLN A 160 -3.44 4.01 -4.33
C GLN A 160 -3.88 2.54 -4.22
N THR A 161 -3.43 1.67 -5.12
CA THR A 161 -3.76 0.23 -5.06
C THR A 161 -3.13 -0.42 -3.83
N TYR A 162 -1.83 -0.19 -3.60
CA TYR A 162 -1.10 -0.68 -2.42
C TYR A 162 -1.72 -0.20 -1.09
N ALA A 163 -2.18 1.05 -1.04
CA ALA A 163 -2.88 1.62 0.11
C ALA A 163 -4.22 0.93 0.39
N LEU A 164 -4.96 0.57 -0.65
CA LEU A 164 -6.26 -0.10 -0.55
C LEU A 164 -6.16 -1.62 -0.36
N GLU A 165 -5.01 -2.24 -0.63
CA GLU A 165 -4.75 -3.63 -0.25
C GLU A 165 -4.76 -3.82 1.27
N ARG A 166 -5.27 -4.98 1.71
CA ARG A 166 -5.30 -5.35 3.13
C ARG A 166 -3.88 -5.43 3.69
N PRO A 167 -3.64 -5.01 4.94
CA PRO A 167 -2.40 -5.31 5.64
C PRO A 167 -2.14 -6.83 5.66
N ILE A 168 -0.92 -7.24 5.32
CA ILE A 168 -0.50 -8.64 5.41
C ILE A 168 0.10 -8.90 6.79
N PHE A 169 -0.13 -10.10 7.32
CA PHE A 169 0.44 -10.51 8.60
C PHE A 169 1.68 -11.39 8.38
N VAL A 170 2.84 -10.93 8.84
CA VAL A 170 4.12 -11.64 8.80
C VAL A 170 4.50 -12.05 10.23
N PRO A 171 4.37 -13.34 10.61
CA PRO A 171 4.69 -13.82 11.95
C PRO A 171 6.17 -13.62 12.30
N TYR A 172 6.46 -12.76 13.26
CA TYR A 172 7.83 -12.48 13.69
C TYR A 172 8.45 -13.69 14.41
N ASP A 173 9.56 -14.23 13.90
CA ASP A 173 10.15 -15.45 14.46
C ASP A 173 11.02 -15.17 15.70
N PHE A 174 10.35 -15.04 16.85
CA PHE A 174 10.95 -14.80 18.18
C PHE A 174 12.17 -15.69 18.48
N GLY A 175 12.19 -16.93 17.98
CA GLY A 175 13.27 -17.90 18.19
C GLY A 175 14.63 -17.51 17.61
N ARG A 176 14.69 -16.53 16.70
CA ARG A 176 15.95 -16.09 16.08
C ARG A 176 16.73 -15.10 16.96
N ALA A 177 16.04 -14.27 17.75
CA ALA A 177 16.68 -13.32 18.66
C ALA A 177 17.31 -14.04 19.87
N VAL A 178 16.55 -14.94 20.51
CA VAL A 178 16.99 -15.68 21.72
C VAL A 178 18.27 -16.48 21.47
N LYS A 179 18.45 -17.04 20.25
CA LYS A 179 19.64 -17.82 19.89
C LYS A 179 20.94 -17.02 19.74
N LEU A 180 20.90 -15.69 19.80
CA LEU A 180 22.09 -14.84 19.84
C LEU A 180 22.50 -14.43 21.27
N SER A 181 21.61 -14.59 22.26
CA SER A 181 21.88 -14.29 23.68
C SER A 181 21.99 -15.54 24.57
N ALA A 182 21.29 -16.63 24.24
CA ALA A 182 21.21 -17.85 25.05
C ALA A 182 22.44 -18.77 24.88
N ALA A 183 23.64 -18.22 25.13
CA ALA A 183 24.86 -19.00 25.33
C ALA A 183 25.00 -19.50 26.78
N GLU A 184 24.35 -18.81 27.74
CA GLU A 184 24.29 -19.14 29.16
C GLU A 184 22.83 -18.99 29.66
N ASP A 185 22.50 -19.71 30.75
CA ASP A 185 21.21 -19.76 31.45
C ASP A 185 19.93 -20.03 30.63
N ALA A 186 19.62 -21.33 30.47
CA ALA A 186 18.30 -21.79 30.03
C ALA A 186 17.29 -21.82 31.20
N ALA A 187 16.35 -20.87 31.21
CA ALA A 187 15.16 -20.90 32.07
C ALA A 187 13.90 -21.05 31.21
N ASP A 188 13.19 -22.17 31.38
CA ASP A 188 12.05 -22.56 30.54
C ASP A 188 10.77 -21.81 30.94
N VAL A 189 10.42 -20.78 30.16
CA VAL A 189 9.20 -19.96 30.36
C VAL A 189 8.53 -19.68 29.01
N ASN A 190 7.60 -20.55 28.63
CA ASN A 190 6.96 -20.55 27.32
C ASN A 190 5.82 -19.50 27.24
N TYR A 191 6.13 -18.27 26.79
CA TYR A 191 5.16 -17.23 26.47
C TYR A 191 5.01 -17.06 24.95
N THR A 192 3.93 -17.59 24.38
CA THR A 192 3.49 -17.28 23.02
C THR A 192 2.81 -15.91 22.98
N VAL A 193 3.51 -14.89 22.46
CA VAL A 193 2.91 -13.58 22.15
C VAL A 193 2.41 -13.61 20.72
N GLU A 194 1.09 -13.66 20.54
CA GLU A 194 0.46 -13.53 19.22
C GLU A 194 0.57 -12.09 18.71
N GLY A 195 1.12 -11.93 17.51
CA GLY A 195 0.98 -10.77 16.61
C GLY A 195 1.14 -9.35 17.17
N PHE A 196 2.23 -8.68 16.80
CA PHE A 196 2.40 -7.24 17.03
C PHE A 196 2.40 -6.47 15.70
N ASP A 197 1.33 -5.73 15.41
CA ASP A 197 1.32 -4.69 14.37
C ASP A 197 1.61 -3.31 15.00
N ILE A 198 2.75 -2.74 14.61
CA ILE A 198 3.21 -1.40 14.97
C ILE A 198 3.19 -0.46 13.75
N ARG A 199 3.08 -1.00 12.53
CA ARG A 199 3.24 -0.25 11.28
C ARG A 199 1.94 0.48 10.93
N SER A 200 0.78 -0.14 11.12
CA SER A 200 -0.47 0.62 11.12
C SER A 200 -0.47 1.68 12.22
N SER A 201 -0.87 2.91 11.88
CA SER A 201 -0.68 4.10 12.72
C SER A 201 -1.66 4.17 13.90
N GLY A 202 -1.53 3.23 14.84
CA GLY A 202 -2.39 3.07 16.01
C GLY A 202 -1.81 2.21 17.12
N GLY A 203 -0.94 1.24 16.83
CA GLY A 203 -0.16 0.48 17.83
C GLY A 203 -0.99 -0.24 18.88
N HIS A 204 -2.03 -0.97 18.46
CA HIS A 204 -2.90 -1.74 19.37
C HIS A 204 -2.35 -3.16 19.60
N LEU A 205 -2.11 -3.52 20.87
CA LEU A 205 -1.97 -4.92 21.26
C LEU A 205 -3.29 -5.67 21.04
N TYR A 206 -3.25 -6.78 20.30
CA TYR A 206 -4.26 -7.81 20.38
C TYR A 206 -3.88 -8.79 21.50
N LEU A 207 -4.70 -8.82 22.56
CA LEU A 207 -4.62 -9.84 23.60
C LEU A 207 -5.84 -10.76 23.47
N ALA A 208 -5.64 -11.96 22.95
CA ALA A 208 -6.67 -12.99 22.94
C ALA A 208 -6.98 -13.45 24.39
N PRO A 209 -8.24 -13.41 24.85
CA PRO A 209 -8.60 -13.87 26.17
C PRO A 209 -8.65 -15.40 26.21
N HIS A 210 -7.59 -16.04 26.74
CA HIS A 210 -7.63 -17.48 27.03
C HIS A 210 -8.73 -17.80 28.04
N ASN A 211 -9.63 -18.69 27.65
CA ASN A 211 -10.74 -19.15 28.48
C ASN A 211 -10.23 -20.14 29.55
N THR A 212 -9.92 -19.65 30.75
CA THR A 212 -9.40 -20.48 31.85
C THR A 212 -10.48 -21.38 32.43
N GLN A 213 -10.41 -22.68 32.14
CA GLN A 213 -11.16 -23.68 32.91
C GLN A 213 -10.59 -23.80 34.34
N PRO A 214 -11.43 -23.75 35.39
CA PRO A 214 -11.00 -24.05 36.76
C PRO A 214 -10.91 -25.56 37.00
N SER A 215 -9.97 -25.99 37.85
CA SER A 215 -9.72 -27.39 38.18
C SER A 215 -9.90 -27.66 39.68
N SER A 216 -10.63 -28.73 40.03
CA SER A 216 -10.75 -29.37 41.38
C SER A 216 -11.29 -28.49 42.53
N ASP A 217 -12.04 -28.96 43.54
CA ASP A 217 -12.79 -30.20 43.87
C ASP A 217 -13.54 -29.90 45.22
N PRO A 218 -14.26 -30.83 45.92
CA PRO A 218 -14.71 -32.20 45.62
C PRO A 218 -16.24 -32.42 45.83
N ASP A 219 -16.68 -33.69 45.70
CA ASP A 219 -17.44 -34.49 46.72
C ASP A 219 -18.65 -35.33 46.23
N ASN A 220 -18.76 -36.53 46.84
CA ASN A 220 -19.83 -37.54 46.80
C ASN A 220 -20.18 -38.18 45.43
N VAL A 221 -19.88 -39.45 45.09
CA VAL A 221 -19.87 -40.78 45.76
C VAL A 221 -21.09 -41.65 45.41
N ALA A 222 -20.78 -42.84 44.87
CA ALA A 222 -21.60 -44.07 44.74
C ALA A 222 -22.83 -44.08 43.79
N ASP A 223 -23.23 -45.20 43.18
CA ASP A 223 -22.53 -46.42 42.70
C ASP A 223 -23.53 -47.22 41.82
N SER A 224 -23.05 -48.03 40.84
CA SER A 224 -23.67 -49.31 40.38
C SER A 224 -23.10 -49.87 39.06
N SER A 225 -21.95 -50.55 39.16
CA SER A 225 -21.64 -51.87 38.55
C SER A 225 -22.26 -52.32 37.18
N ARG A 226 -21.42 -52.80 36.23
CA ARG A 226 -21.30 -54.24 35.78
C ARG A 226 -20.63 -54.44 34.39
N LYS A 227 -19.66 -55.37 34.33
CA LYS A 227 -19.29 -56.38 33.27
C LYS A 227 -19.12 -55.88 31.80
N ALA A 228 -18.00 -56.12 31.09
CA ALA A 228 -17.47 -57.40 30.55
C ALA A 228 -18.41 -58.06 29.49
N SER A 229 -18.00 -58.64 28.35
CA SER A 229 -16.71 -59.26 27.97
C SER A 229 -16.57 -59.68 26.46
N ILE A 230 -15.33 -59.80 25.94
CA ILE A 230 -14.81 -60.84 25.00
C ILE A 230 -15.28 -60.90 23.50
N GLY A 231 -14.32 -61.21 22.59
CA GLY A 231 -14.48 -61.56 21.15
C GLY A 231 -13.69 -60.61 20.23
N THR A 232 -12.63 -60.95 19.45
CA THR A 232 -12.13 -62.22 18.87
C THR A 232 -13.04 -62.78 17.76
N VAL A 233 -12.62 -63.11 16.52
CA VAL A 233 -11.30 -63.53 15.97
C VAL A 233 -11.13 -63.10 14.48
N ASN A 234 -9.87 -63.00 13.99
CA ASN A 234 -9.27 -63.35 12.67
C ASN A 234 -10.05 -63.20 11.32
N SER A 235 -9.44 -63.03 10.13
CA SER A 235 -8.10 -62.59 9.62
C SER A 235 -8.26 -62.50 8.07
N SER A 236 -7.31 -62.28 7.13
CA SER A 236 -5.84 -62.08 6.98
C SER A 236 -5.64 -61.54 5.51
N ALA A 237 -4.47 -61.27 4.88
CA ALA A 237 -3.06 -61.63 5.11
C ALA A 237 -2.09 -60.58 4.49
N TYR A 238 -0.94 -60.37 5.16
CA TYR A 238 0.44 -60.18 4.63
C TYR A 238 0.65 -59.57 3.22
N SER A 239 1.16 -58.33 3.08
CA SER A 239 2.58 -57.86 3.20
C SER A 239 3.44 -58.03 1.93
N GLY A 240 4.29 -57.09 1.51
CA GLY A 240 4.68 -55.80 2.10
C GLY A 240 5.72 -55.03 1.24
N PHE A 241 6.57 -54.21 1.88
CA PHE A 241 7.58 -53.28 1.31
C PHE A 241 6.99 -51.98 0.70
N LEU A 242 7.18 -50.80 1.31
CA LEU A 242 8.36 -49.89 1.29
C LEU A 242 8.66 -49.34 -0.14
N SER A 243 8.91 -48.06 -0.40
CA SER A 243 9.00 -46.84 0.43
C SER A 243 8.98 -45.59 -0.50
N SER A 244 8.86 -44.32 -0.09
CA SER A 244 8.67 -43.64 1.23
C SER A 244 8.16 -42.20 1.00
N SER A 245 7.78 -41.48 2.08
CA SER A 245 7.45 -40.03 2.05
C SER A 245 8.18 -39.29 3.19
N PRO A 246 8.70 -38.06 2.99
CA PRO A 246 9.28 -37.26 4.07
C PRO A 246 8.19 -36.78 5.04
N THR A 247 8.51 -36.82 6.34
CA THR A 247 7.58 -36.60 7.44
C THR A 247 7.14 -35.15 7.60
N SER A 248 5.85 -34.93 7.86
CA SER A 248 5.31 -33.70 8.43
C SER A 248 5.83 -33.48 9.86
N SER A 249 6.49 -32.35 10.12
CA SER A 249 6.70 -31.86 11.48
C SER A 249 5.39 -31.29 12.04
N LEU A 250 4.91 -31.82 13.16
CA LEU A 250 3.72 -31.33 13.85
C LEU A 250 4.08 -30.09 14.68
N ASP A 251 3.58 -28.92 14.27
CA ASP A 251 3.57 -27.71 15.10
C ASP A 251 2.24 -26.94 14.89
N PRO A 252 1.12 -27.43 15.45
CA PRO A 252 -0.24 -27.09 15.01
C PRO A 252 -0.79 -25.81 15.68
N ALA A 253 0.01 -24.74 15.74
CA ALA A 253 -0.39 -23.49 16.41
C ALA A 253 0.20 -22.19 15.79
N ARG A 254 0.94 -22.24 14.68
CA ARG A 254 1.30 -21.02 13.92
C ARG A 254 0.24 -20.75 12.85
N ASP A 255 -0.51 -19.67 13.03
CA ASP A 255 -1.40 -19.15 11.98
C ASP A 255 -0.57 -18.87 10.71
N PRO A 256 -0.98 -19.36 9.53
CA PRO A 256 -0.19 -19.23 8.32
C PRO A 256 -0.12 -17.76 7.90
N ALA A 257 1.11 -17.26 7.71
CA ALA A 257 1.37 -15.88 7.29
C ALA A 257 0.49 -15.49 6.09
N ASP A 258 -0.41 -14.52 6.26
CA ASP A 258 -1.37 -14.15 5.22
C ASP A 258 -0.74 -13.20 4.19
N ILE A 259 0.30 -13.69 3.53
CA ILE A 259 1.02 -12.99 2.48
C ILE A 259 0.20 -13.06 1.19
N HIS A 260 -0.21 -11.91 0.69
CA HIS A 260 -0.96 -11.73 -0.54
C HIS A 260 -0.76 -10.31 -1.11
N GLY A 261 -1.20 -10.09 -2.35
CA GLY A 261 -1.17 -8.75 -2.96
C GLY A 261 0.22 -8.25 -3.36
N LEU A 262 0.28 -7.00 -3.81
CA LEU A 262 1.51 -6.23 -4.01
C LEU A 262 2.30 -6.12 -2.70
N ARG A 263 1.62 -5.99 -1.56
CA ARG A 263 2.24 -6.03 -0.21
C ARG A 263 3.06 -7.30 0.04
N GLY A 264 2.65 -8.43 -0.54
CA GLY A 264 3.28 -9.73 -0.37
C GLY A 264 4.42 -10.07 -1.33
N ILE A 265 4.79 -9.18 -2.28
CA ILE A 265 5.83 -9.45 -3.28
C ILE A 265 7.21 -8.98 -2.75
N PRO A 266 8.19 -9.88 -2.54
CA PRO A 266 9.53 -9.54 -2.08
C PRO A 266 10.28 -8.53 -2.96
N TYR A 267 10.22 -8.64 -4.29
CA TYR A 267 10.90 -7.71 -5.19
C TYR A 267 9.93 -7.05 -6.17
N ILE A 268 9.86 -5.72 -6.14
CA ILE A 268 9.08 -4.92 -7.09
C ILE A 268 10.03 -3.93 -7.76
N VAL A 269 10.30 -4.17 -9.04
CA VAL A 269 11.40 -3.52 -9.77
C VAL A 269 10.86 -2.54 -10.80
N MET A 270 11.19 -1.27 -10.61
CA MET A 270 10.60 -0.11 -11.28
C MET A 270 11.69 0.84 -11.79
N SER A 271 12.73 0.29 -12.43
CA SER A 271 13.83 1.05 -13.01
C SER A 271 13.45 1.69 -14.35
N ASN A 272 13.91 2.91 -14.61
CA ASN A 272 13.69 3.63 -15.88
C ASN A 272 12.23 3.62 -16.38
N ILE A 273 11.28 3.94 -15.50
CA ILE A 273 9.84 3.96 -15.79
C ILE A 273 9.26 5.37 -16.06
N ASN A 274 10.11 6.34 -16.41
CA ASN A 274 9.79 7.78 -16.45
C ASN A 274 9.22 8.35 -15.13
N ALA A 275 9.54 7.74 -13.98
CA ALA A 275 9.17 8.26 -12.66
C ALA A 275 9.96 9.54 -12.32
N GLY A 276 9.29 10.57 -11.82
CA GLY A 276 9.89 11.82 -11.38
C GLY A 276 9.90 12.00 -9.85
N ASP A 277 10.15 13.23 -9.40
CA ASP A 277 10.07 13.57 -7.97
C ASP A 277 8.68 13.25 -7.36
N LEU A 278 7.58 13.32 -8.13
CA LEU A 278 6.25 12.99 -7.63
C LEU A 278 6.11 11.48 -7.36
N SER A 279 6.57 10.61 -8.27
CA SER A 279 6.74 9.18 -7.99
C SER A 279 7.59 8.93 -6.74
N ALA A 280 8.73 9.62 -6.59
CA ALA A 280 9.59 9.48 -5.42
C ALA A 280 8.86 9.85 -4.12
N MET A 281 8.04 10.90 -4.14
CA MET A 281 7.17 11.25 -3.02
C MET A 281 6.14 10.15 -2.72
N TRP A 282 5.46 9.60 -3.73
CA TRP A 282 4.49 8.52 -3.52
C TRP A 282 5.13 7.25 -2.95
N MET A 283 6.24 6.80 -3.53
CA MET A 283 6.97 5.64 -3.04
C MET A 283 7.55 5.82 -1.63
N SER A 284 7.83 7.06 -1.21
CA SER A 284 8.23 7.36 0.18
C SER A 284 7.16 7.04 1.23
N TYR A 285 5.89 6.86 0.85
CA TYR A 285 4.82 6.37 1.74
C TYR A 285 4.70 4.84 1.75
N ILE A 286 5.26 4.15 0.75
CA ILE A 286 5.23 2.69 0.64
C ILE A 286 6.45 2.07 1.32
N ILE A 287 7.63 2.65 1.12
CA ILE A 287 8.93 2.10 1.58
C ILE A 287 8.95 1.76 3.08
N PRO A 288 8.46 2.60 4.02
CA PRO A 288 8.45 2.26 5.45
C PRO A 288 7.54 1.07 5.79
N GLU A 289 6.40 0.98 5.11
CA GLU A 289 5.37 -0.04 5.36
C GLU A 289 5.76 -1.41 4.80
N HIS A 290 6.41 -1.42 3.63
CA HIS A 290 6.74 -2.64 2.89
C HIS A 290 7.72 -3.54 3.66
N PRO A 291 7.36 -4.82 3.92
CA PRO A 291 8.27 -5.80 4.52
C PRO A 291 9.54 -5.99 3.69
N LEU A 292 10.61 -6.47 4.33
CA LEU A 292 11.85 -6.77 3.62
C LEU A 292 11.75 -8.16 2.97
N PRO A 293 12.53 -8.43 1.90
CA PRO A 293 12.63 -9.78 1.31
C PRO A 293 12.99 -10.86 2.33
N SER A 294 13.82 -10.52 3.32
CA SER A 294 14.17 -11.37 4.47
C SER A 294 12.97 -11.86 5.28
N ASP A 295 11.92 -11.04 5.34
CA ASP A 295 10.76 -11.24 6.20
C ASP A 295 9.71 -12.07 5.47
N LEU A 296 9.59 -11.88 4.14
CA LEU A 296 8.63 -12.58 3.28
C LEU A 296 9.12 -13.96 2.82
N HIS A 297 10.43 -14.11 2.53
CA HIS A 297 10.99 -15.35 1.98
C HIS A 297 10.76 -16.63 2.79
N PRO A 298 10.80 -16.63 4.14
CA PRO A 298 10.57 -17.84 4.96
C PRO A 298 9.16 -18.41 4.85
N HIS A 299 8.19 -17.59 4.45
CA HIS A 299 6.77 -17.94 4.40
C HIS A 299 6.29 -18.28 2.97
N LEU A 300 7.01 -17.82 1.95
CA LEU A 300 6.71 -18.10 0.54
C LEU A 300 7.13 -19.52 0.13
N PRO A 301 6.41 -20.19 -0.81
CA PRO A 301 6.72 -21.57 -1.21
C PRO A 301 8.19 -21.79 -1.62
N PRO A 302 8.79 -22.94 -1.28
CA PRO A 302 10.22 -23.19 -1.50
C PRO A 302 10.69 -22.91 -2.93
N LEU A 303 11.73 -22.08 -3.02
CA LEU A 303 12.38 -21.71 -4.28
C LEU A 303 13.21 -22.89 -4.80
N LYS A 304 12.95 -23.33 -6.02
CA LYS A 304 13.76 -24.34 -6.71
C LYS A 304 15.05 -23.70 -7.24
N GLU A 305 16.15 -24.44 -7.23
CA GLU A 305 17.37 -24.02 -7.91
C GLU A 305 17.17 -23.95 -9.43
N GLY A 306 17.58 -22.84 -10.04
CA GLY A 306 17.38 -22.57 -11.46
C GLY A 306 17.65 -21.12 -11.86
N PRO A 307 17.37 -20.74 -13.14
CA PRO A 307 17.63 -19.40 -13.66
C PRO A 307 16.88 -18.28 -12.93
N PHE A 308 15.67 -18.56 -12.44
CA PHE A 308 14.91 -17.61 -11.63
C PHE A 308 15.56 -17.40 -10.25
N ALA A 309 15.96 -18.46 -9.54
CA ALA A 309 16.71 -18.33 -8.29
C ALA A 309 18.06 -17.61 -8.48
N ALA A 310 18.75 -17.86 -9.58
CA ALA A 310 19.96 -17.12 -9.96
C ALA A 310 19.69 -15.64 -10.33
N THR A 311 18.44 -15.29 -10.65
CA THR A 311 18.00 -13.90 -10.88
C THR A 311 17.63 -13.22 -9.56
N LEU A 312 16.90 -13.90 -8.66
CA LEU A 312 16.62 -13.38 -7.31
C LEU A 312 17.91 -13.06 -6.53
N ARG A 313 18.91 -13.94 -6.60
CA ARG A 313 20.24 -13.73 -6.00
C ARG A 313 20.99 -12.48 -6.49
N LYS A 314 20.65 -11.93 -7.67
CA LYS A 314 21.23 -10.64 -8.13
C LYS A 314 20.71 -9.51 -7.28
N TYR A 315 19.41 -9.51 -6.99
CA TYR A 315 18.77 -8.52 -6.14
C TYR A 315 19.25 -8.67 -4.68
N ASP A 316 19.42 -9.90 -4.15
CA ASP A 316 20.05 -10.13 -2.84
C ASP A 316 21.50 -9.59 -2.75
N GLY A 317 22.22 -9.58 -3.87
CA GLY A 317 23.57 -9.03 -3.98
C GLY A 317 23.64 -7.51 -4.16
N LEU A 318 22.51 -6.81 -4.34
CA LEU A 318 22.48 -5.35 -4.46
C LEU A 318 22.39 -4.72 -3.06
N PRO A 319 23.39 -3.94 -2.60
CA PRO A 319 23.41 -3.37 -1.25
C PRO A 319 22.30 -2.33 -0.99
N SER A 320 21.60 -1.88 -2.04
CA SER A 320 20.44 -0.99 -1.98
C SER A 320 19.09 -1.70 -2.21
N CYS A 321 19.07 -3.01 -2.51
CA CYS A 321 17.82 -3.72 -2.75
C CYS A 321 17.16 -4.12 -1.43
N ARG A 322 16.12 -3.39 -1.06
CA ARG A 322 15.29 -3.64 0.14
C ARG A 322 13.82 -3.88 -0.25
N GLY A 323 13.69 -4.70 -1.29
CA GLY A 323 12.43 -5.13 -1.92
C GLY A 323 11.99 -4.26 -3.10
N ILE A 324 11.68 -2.99 -2.83
CA ILE A 324 11.26 -2.05 -3.89
C ILE A 324 12.48 -1.35 -4.49
N ILE A 325 12.58 -1.33 -5.82
CA ILE A 325 13.70 -0.72 -6.55
C ILE A 325 13.18 0.38 -7.48
N LEU A 326 13.57 1.63 -7.20
CA LEU A 326 13.18 2.83 -7.97
C LEU A 326 14.40 3.71 -8.36
N THR A 327 15.61 3.33 -7.97
CA THR A 327 16.79 4.23 -7.98
C THR A 327 17.34 4.56 -9.38
N GLU A 328 16.94 3.83 -10.42
CA GLU A 328 17.45 4.00 -11.79
C GLU A 328 16.48 4.81 -12.68
N ASN A 329 15.86 5.85 -12.12
CA ASN A 329 14.92 6.72 -12.84
C ASN A 329 15.53 8.12 -13.06
N PRO A 330 15.90 8.49 -14.31
CA PRO A 330 16.68 9.70 -14.57
C PRO A 330 15.90 11.02 -14.42
N LEU A 331 14.58 10.96 -14.20
CA LEU A 331 13.73 12.13 -13.93
C LEU A 331 13.52 12.38 -12.42
N ILE A 332 13.99 11.49 -11.54
CA ILE A 332 14.05 11.73 -10.10
C ILE A 332 15.25 12.64 -9.82
N THR A 333 15.01 13.80 -9.21
CA THR A 333 16.07 14.75 -8.87
C THR A 333 16.79 14.35 -7.58
N ALA A 334 17.86 15.07 -7.23
CA ALA A 334 18.51 14.92 -5.93
C ALA A 334 17.54 15.10 -4.74
N LEU A 335 16.45 15.86 -4.90
CA LEU A 335 15.40 15.98 -3.87
C LEU A 335 14.55 14.71 -3.76
N GLY A 336 14.11 14.12 -4.89
CA GLY A 336 13.42 12.84 -4.90
C GLY A 336 14.28 11.70 -4.35
N LEU A 337 15.55 11.63 -4.74
CA LEU A 337 16.50 10.66 -4.19
C LEU A 337 16.72 10.85 -2.68
N THR A 338 16.73 12.10 -2.19
CA THR A 338 16.79 12.39 -0.73
C THR A 338 15.53 11.87 -0.03
N VAL A 339 14.34 12.09 -0.59
CA VAL A 339 13.07 11.60 -0.03
C VAL A 339 12.98 10.07 0.03
N LEU A 340 13.51 9.37 -0.98
CA LEU A 340 13.59 7.90 -0.94
C LEU A 340 14.56 7.41 0.14
N LYS A 341 15.73 8.07 0.29
CA LYS A 341 16.70 7.75 1.33
C LYS A 341 16.15 8.03 2.74
N GLU A 342 15.50 9.17 2.95
CA GLU A 342 14.85 9.50 4.23
C GLU A 342 13.71 8.50 4.57
N ALA A 343 13.05 7.90 3.58
CA ALA A 343 12.05 6.84 3.79
C ALA A 343 12.68 5.48 4.14
N GLU A 344 13.85 5.15 3.59
CA GLU A 344 14.63 3.97 3.99
C GLU A 344 15.19 4.10 5.41
N GLU A 345 15.77 5.26 5.75
CA GLU A 345 16.26 5.55 7.11
C GLU A 345 15.11 5.49 8.13
N ARG A 346 13.92 5.96 7.74
CA ARG A 346 12.70 5.86 8.54
C ARG A 346 12.23 4.41 8.77
N ARG A 347 12.46 3.49 7.82
CA ARG A 347 12.16 2.05 7.98
C ARG A 347 13.12 1.40 8.98
N ASP A 348 14.41 1.70 8.88
CA ASP A 348 15.44 1.18 9.79
C ASP A 348 15.20 1.66 11.23
N GLU A 349 14.78 2.92 11.40
CA GLU A 349 14.35 3.48 12.68
C GLU A 349 13.18 2.72 13.32
N ASP A 350 12.16 2.37 12.54
CA ASP A 350 11.01 1.62 13.05
C ASP A 350 11.40 0.18 13.42
N ALA A 351 12.19 -0.50 12.59
CA ALA A 351 12.72 -1.82 12.91
C ALA A 351 13.53 -1.81 14.22
N ALA A 352 14.43 -0.84 14.40
CA ALA A 352 15.22 -0.68 15.62
C ALA A 352 14.34 -0.30 16.84
N THR A 353 13.30 0.50 16.65
CA THR A 353 12.34 0.85 17.72
C THR A 353 11.55 -0.39 18.19
N ILE A 354 11.17 -1.28 17.26
CA ILE A 354 10.54 -2.56 17.59
C ILE A 354 11.52 -3.42 18.40
N GLU A 355 12.78 -3.55 17.95
CA GLU A 355 13.80 -4.33 18.66
C GLU A 355 14.09 -3.79 20.08
N GLU A 356 14.16 -2.46 20.27
CA GLU A 356 14.31 -1.83 21.60
C GLU A 356 13.13 -2.15 22.52
N LEU A 357 11.89 -2.14 22.01
CA LEU A 357 10.70 -2.47 22.79
C LEU A 357 10.68 -3.94 23.22
N MET A 358 11.01 -4.85 22.30
CA MET A 358 10.98 -6.29 22.57
C MET A 358 12.09 -6.72 23.54
N THR A 359 13.30 -6.17 23.40
CA THR A 359 14.44 -6.51 24.27
C THR A 359 14.30 -5.92 25.68
N ASN A 360 13.88 -4.67 25.83
CA ASN A 360 13.72 -4.06 27.15
C ASN A 360 12.50 -4.60 27.93
N GLY A 361 11.50 -5.15 27.25
CA GLY A 361 10.29 -5.70 27.89
C GLY A 361 10.57 -6.85 28.86
N GLN A 362 11.60 -7.67 28.61
CA GLN A 362 11.93 -8.84 29.43
C GLN A 362 12.89 -8.53 30.61
N GLY A 363 13.48 -7.33 30.67
CA GLY A 363 14.61 -7.02 31.55
C GLY A 363 14.29 -6.54 32.99
N ARG A 364 13.02 -6.39 33.39
CA ARG A 364 12.64 -5.77 34.68
C ARG A 364 12.35 -6.76 35.84
N ARG A 365 13.23 -7.74 36.03
CA ARG A 365 13.48 -8.37 37.35
C ARG A 365 14.95 -8.18 37.78
N ARG A 366 15.34 -6.94 38.07
CA ARG A 366 16.50 -6.71 38.95
C ARG A 366 16.12 -7.13 40.37
N SER A 367 16.50 -8.35 40.73
CA SER A 367 16.47 -8.82 42.11
C SER A 367 17.36 -7.92 42.98
N SER A 368 16.78 -7.35 44.02
CA SER A 368 17.52 -6.61 45.04
C SER A 368 18.19 -7.59 46.00
N ILE A 369 19.33 -8.15 45.59
CA ILE A 369 20.23 -8.87 46.50
C ILE A 369 21.46 -8.00 46.73
N THR A 370 21.47 -7.37 47.91
CA THR A 370 22.64 -6.69 48.46
C THR A 370 23.64 -7.74 48.93
N ASN A 371 24.84 -7.76 48.33
CA ASN A 371 26.02 -8.35 48.96
C ASN A 371 27.01 -7.22 49.25
N ASP A 372 27.07 -6.85 50.53
CA ASP A 372 27.94 -5.83 51.09
C ASP A 372 29.20 -6.49 51.66
N VAL A 373 30.37 -6.26 51.05
CA VAL A 373 31.69 -6.57 51.62
C VAL A 373 32.74 -5.54 51.18
N GLY A 374 33.01 -4.56 52.03
CA GLY A 374 34.38 -4.20 52.45
C GLY A 374 35.25 -3.29 51.57
N ASN A 375 35.46 -2.06 52.09
CA ASN A 375 36.71 -1.27 52.06
C ASN A 375 37.17 -0.65 50.69
N ASP A 376 37.86 0.51 50.65
CA ASP A 376 38.33 1.39 51.74
C ASP A 376 38.39 2.90 51.42
N GLU A 377 38.61 3.69 52.48
CA GLU A 377 39.07 5.10 52.57
C GLU A 377 38.81 6.11 51.42
N GLY A 378 37.85 7.01 51.68
CA GLY A 378 38.24 8.31 52.26
C GLY A 378 38.36 9.56 51.35
N ARG A 379 37.34 10.45 51.42
CA ARG A 379 37.55 11.87 51.77
C ARG A 379 36.26 12.55 52.29
N ARG A 380 36.42 13.50 53.23
CA ARG A 380 35.38 14.44 53.70
C ARG A 380 35.17 15.55 52.61
N GLU A 381 34.14 16.41 52.60
CA GLU A 381 33.49 17.05 53.76
C GLU A 381 32.17 17.82 53.41
N ASN A 382 31.18 17.77 54.32
CA ASN A 382 30.09 18.73 54.62
C ASN A 382 29.39 19.58 53.53
N ARG A 383 28.04 19.46 53.43
CA ARG A 383 27.06 20.55 53.81
C ARG A 383 25.55 20.16 53.81
N ARG A 384 25.01 19.92 55.01
CA ARG A 384 23.66 20.23 55.58
C ARG A 384 22.36 20.20 54.71
N ASN A 385 21.58 19.14 54.91
CA ASN A 385 20.16 19.02 55.31
C ASN A 385 19.10 20.12 54.99
N SER A 386 18.00 19.68 54.34
CA SER A 386 16.56 19.87 54.70
C SER A 386 15.73 19.09 53.66
N ILE A 387 15.10 17.92 53.92
CA ILE A 387 14.00 17.53 54.81
C ILE A 387 12.63 18.14 54.42
N GLN A 388 11.68 17.22 54.15
CA GLN A 388 10.23 17.35 53.86
C GLN A 388 9.85 18.08 52.55
N GLU A 389 8.76 17.73 51.85
CA GLU A 389 7.72 16.71 52.13
C GLU A 389 7.38 15.85 50.87
N ARG A 390 6.42 14.92 50.98
CA ARG A 390 6.04 13.97 49.92
C ARG A 390 4.96 14.53 48.99
N ASP A 391 5.09 14.23 47.70
CA ASP A 391 3.98 13.87 46.81
C ASP A 391 4.54 13.00 45.67
N ASP A 392 3.91 11.86 45.38
CA ASP A 392 4.54 10.76 44.61
C ASP A 392 3.68 10.31 43.40
N PRO A 393 3.80 10.97 42.24
CA PRO A 393 3.10 10.59 41.01
C PRO A 393 3.96 9.67 40.13
N PHE A 394 3.64 8.37 40.15
CA PHE A 394 3.98 7.32 39.18
C PHE A 394 4.97 7.71 38.06
N HIS A 395 6.26 7.46 38.29
CA HIS A 395 7.30 7.60 37.27
C HIS A 395 7.18 6.51 36.18
N ALA A 396 6.37 6.79 35.15
CA ALA A 396 6.39 6.06 33.90
C ALA A 396 7.80 6.06 33.29
N GLY A 397 8.25 4.90 32.79
CA GLY A 397 9.64 4.65 32.44
C GLY A 397 10.24 5.67 31.45
N ALA A 398 11.37 6.26 31.81
CA ALA A 398 12.08 7.22 30.98
C ALA A 398 12.80 6.54 29.80
N PHE A 399 12.08 6.30 28.70
CA PHE A 399 12.70 6.17 27.37
C PHE A 399 13.70 7.31 27.15
N SER A 400 14.89 7.00 26.68
CA SER A 400 15.97 7.98 26.46
C SER A 400 15.45 9.20 25.69
N SER A 401 15.54 10.38 26.31
CA SER A 401 15.06 11.65 25.72
C SER A 401 15.81 12.01 24.43
N LYS A 402 16.99 11.43 24.22
CA LYS A 402 17.76 11.55 22.97
C LYS A 402 17.12 10.75 21.82
N GLY A 403 16.73 9.49 22.05
CA GLY A 403 16.12 8.63 21.02
C GLY A 403 14.78 9.18 20.53
N ARG A 404 13.89 9.54 21.47
CA ARG A 404 12.61 10.19 21.15
C ARG A 404 12.77 11.55 20.46
N LYS A 405 13.92 12.23 20.59
CA LYS A 405 14.21 13.43 19.80
C LYS A 405 14.65 13.08 18.37
N ALA A 406 15.58 12.14 18.21
CA ALA A 406 16.09 11.73 16.90
C ALA A 406 14.97 11.23 15.96
N LEU A 407 14.10 10.33 16.44
CA LEU A 407 12.94 9.83 15.69
C LEU A 407 11.99 10.95 15.23
N ASN A 408 11.81 11.98 16.06
CA ASN A 408 11.01 13.15 15.69
C ASN A 408 11.73 14.03 14.66
N ASP A 409 13.02 14.35 14.87
CA ASP A 409 13.81 15.17 13.96
C ASP A 409 13.90 14.52 12.55
N SER A 410 13.97 13.18 12.48
CA SER A 410 13.94 12.38 11.24
C SER A 410 12.59 12.43 10.53
N ARG A 411 11.48 12.12 11.23
CA ARG A 411 10.10 12.29 10.72
C ARG A 411 9.86 13.71 10.18
N TYR A 412 10.34 14.74 10.90
CA TYR A 412 10.27 16.14 10.47
C TYR A 412 11.17 16.49 9.28
N SER A 413 12.17 15.66 8.93
CA SER A 413 12.98 15.83 7.72
C SER A 413 12.26 15.22 6.52
N LEU A 414 11.84 13.96 6.60
CA LEU A 414 11.09 13.27 5.53
C LEU A 414 9.83 14.05 5.11
N ASP A 415 9.01 14.49 6.06
CA ASP A 415 7.82 15.29 5.75
C ASP A 415 8.16 16.68 5.22
N ARG A 416 9.31 17.27 5.58
CA ARG A 416 9.79 18.54 5.01
C ARG A 416 10.29 18.36 3.58
N SER A 417 10.89 17.23 3.25
CA SER A 417 11.37 16.93 1.90
C SER A 417 10.22 16.54 0.96
N ARG A 418 9.28 15.69 1.41
CA ARG A 418 7.96 15.49 0.76
C ARG A 418 7.27 16.84 0.53
N ALA A 419 7.25 17.71 1.53
CA ALA A 419 6.66 19.05 1.43
C ALA A 419 7.35 19.98 0.41
N ARG A 420 8.66 19.82 0.17
CA ARG A 420 9.38 20.56 -0.89
C ARG A 420 8.99 20.06 -2.28
N ILE A 421 8.91 18.73 -2.47
CA ILE A 421 8.43 18.14 -3.74
C ILE A 421 7.02 18.64 -4.06
N GLN A 422 6.08 18.55 -3.12
CA GLN A 422 4.70 19.05 -3.31
C GLN A 422 4.65 20.49 -3.83
N LEU A 423 5.47 21.39 -3.25
CA LEU A 423 5.49 22.79 -3.67
C LEU A 423 6.16 22.98 -5.05
N ASN A 424 7.20 22.21 -5.37
CA ASN A 424 7.89 22.28 -6.65
C ASN A 424 7.02 21.73 -7.79
N VAL A 425 6.36 20.59 -7.59
CA VAL A 425 5.45 19.97 -8.56
C VAL A 425 4.23 20.86 -8.81
N LEU A 426 3.62 21.42 -7.74
CA LEU A 426 2.52 22.39 -7.90
C LEU A 426 2.94 23.66 -8.66
N LYS A 427 4.22 24.07 -8.61
CA LYS A 427 4.78 25.18 -9.42
C LYS A 427 5.07 24.82 -10.87
N ALA A 428 5.53 23.60 -11.14
CA ALA A 428 5.87 23.17 -12.49
C ALA A 428 4.64 22.72 -13.30
N GLN A 429 3.65 22.10 -12.64
CA GLN A 429 2.55 21.37 -13.29
C GLN A 429 1.15 21.67 -12.72
N GLY A 430 1.08 22.34 -11.56
CA GLY A 430 -0.18 22.62 -10.86
C GLY A 430 -0.90 21.36 -10.36
N VAL A 431 -2.20 21.49 -10.08
CA VAL A 431 -3.04 20.40 -9.55
C VAL A 431 -3.22 19.23 -10.51
N LYS A 432 -2.88 19.39 -11.80
CA LYS A 432 -3.01 18.35 -12.83
C LYS A 432 -1.97 17.24 -12.69
N ALA A 433 -0.89 17.47 -11.93
CA ALA A 433 0.20 16.51 -11.72
C ALA A 433 -0.21 15.24 -10.96
N SER A 434 -1.26 15.32 -10.14
CA SER A 434 -1.76 14.21 -9.32
C SER A 434 -3.26 14.02 -9.50
N LEU A 435 -3.67 12.76 -9.57
CA LEU A 435 -5.07 12.31 -9.58
C LEU A 435 -5.79 12.79 -8.32
N LEU A 436 -5.18 12.59 -7.14
CA LEU A 436 -5.72 13.03 -5.85
C LEU A 436 -5.86 14.56 -5.79
N TRP A 437 -4.81 15.32 -6.12
CA TRP A 437 -4.84 16.79 -6.02
C TRP A 437 -5.89 17.40 -6.97
N LYS A 438 -6.01 16.85 -8.19
CA LYS A 438 -7.04 17.20 -9.17
C LYS A 438 -8.45 16.91 -8.61
N ARG A 439 -8.68 15.71 -8.05
CA ARG A 439 -9.98 15.31 -7.47
C ARG A 439 -10.36 16.20 -6.29
N VAL A 440 -9.45 16.36 -5.32
CA VAL A 440 -9.67 17.12 -4.08
C VAL A 440 -10.04 18.57 -4.40
N ILE A 441 -9.37 19.21 -5.36
CA ILE A 441 -9.70 20.59 -5.75
C ILE A 441 -11.05 20.68 -6.47
N ARG A 442 -11.40 19.73 -7.35
CA ARG A 442 -12.73 19.69 -7.97
C ARG A 442 -13.84 19.47 -6.93
N LEU A 443 -13.67 18.50 -6.03
CA LEU A 443 -14.58 18.25 -4.90
C LEU A 443 -14.78 19.51 -4.04
N VAL A 444 -13.71 20.25 -3.71
CA VAL A 444 -13.78 21.52 -2.96
C VAL A 444 -14.55 22.60 -3.71
N VAL A 445 -14.33 22.75 -5.03
CA VAL A 445 -15.05 23.74 -5.85
C VAL A 445 -16.54 23.39 -5.95
N VAL A 446 -16.87 22.14 -6.27
CA VAL A 446 -18.26 21.63 -6.35
C VAL A 446 -18.96 21.76 -4.99
N SER A 447 -18.29 21.36 -3.90
CA SER A 447 -18.81 21.50 -2.54
C SER A 447 -19.09 22.96 -2.16
N ARG A 448 -18.27 23.93 -2.58
CA ARG A 448 -18.52 25.35 -2.31
C ARG A 448 -19.70 25.90 -3.11
N ALA A 449 -19.78 25.60 -4.40
CA ALA A 449 -20.93 26.01 -5.23
C ALA A 449 -22.26 25.47 -4.66
N ILE A 450 -22.26 24.21 -4.20
CA ILE A 450 -23.44 23.56 -3.61
C ILE A 450 -23.76 24.09 -2.20
N LEU A 451 -22.77 24.30 -1.32
CA LEU A 451 -23.02 24.60 0.10
C LEU A 451 -23.05 26.10 0.45
N VAL A 452 -22.57 26.98 -0.43
CA VAL A 452 -22.43 28.43 -0.15
C VAL A 452 -23.21 29.29 -1.14
N ASP A 453 -23.14 28.98 -2.44
CA ASP A 453 -23.74 29.81 -3.49
C ASP A 453 -25.18 29.37 -3.87
N TYR A 454 -25.56 28.13 -3.56
CA TYR A 454 -26.91 27.62 -3.76
C TYR A 454 -27.93 28.33 -2.86
N ALA A 455 -29.04 28.78 -3.45
CA ALA A 455 -30.09 29.53 -2.76
C ALA A 455 -31.49 29.33 -3.38
N GLY A 456 -31.75 28.16 -3.96
CA GLY A 456 -33.06 27.73 -4.47
C GLY A 456 -33.74 26.69 -3.58
N PRO A 457 -34.95 26.21 -3.95
CA PRO A 457 -35.59 25.06 -3.33
C PRO A 457 -35.07 23.74 -3.93
N ILE A 458 -34.78 22.75 -3.09
CA ILE A 458 -34.38 21.40 -3.55
C ILE A 458 -35.64 20.56 -3.71
N THR A 459 -36.13 20.43 -4.94
CA THR A 459 -37.19 19.47 -5.30
C THR A 459 -36.57 18.13 -5.70
N ILE A 460 -36.96 17.06 -5.00
CA ILE A 460 -36.54 15.68 -5.31
C ILE A 460 -37.77 14.95 -5.88
N ASP A 461 -37.96 15.04 -7.20
CA ASP A 461 -39.05 14.36 -7.89
C ASP A 461 -38.74 12.86 -8.01
N GLY A 462 -39.60 12.01 -7.42
CA GLY A 462 -39.24 10.68 -6.92
C GLY A 462 -38.99 9.55 -7.93
N TYR A 463 -38.54 9.81 -9.16
CA TYR A 463 -38.25 8.76 -10.15
C TYR A 463 -36.88 8.86 -10.86
N GLU A 464 -36.25 10.04 -10.96
CA GLU A 464 -34.83 10.18 -11.35
C GLU A 464 -34.17 11.34 -10.59
N PRO A 465 -32.96 11.18 -10.02
CA PRO A 465 -32.31 12.19 -9.18
C PRO A 465 -31.64 13.32 -10.01
N THR A 466 -32.41 14.06 -10.81
CA THR A 466 -31.92 15.24 -11.54
C THR A 466 -31.98 16.50 -10.68
N LEU A 467 -30.83 16.92 -10.15
CA LEU A 467 -30.69 18.19 -9.43
C LEU A 467 -30.84 19.39 -10.39
N LYS A 468 -32.06 19.93 -10.49
CA LYS A 468 -32.35 21.19 -11.20
C LYS A 468 -31.77 22.37 -10.42
N ILE A 469 -30.55 22.77 -10.75
CA ILE A 469 -29.90 23.97 -10.22
C ILE A 469 -30.37 25.17 -11.03
N GLU A 470 -31.32 25.95 -10.50
CA GLU A 470 -31.59 27.30 -11.01
C GLU A 470 -30.56 28.28 -10.43
N PRO A 471 -29.62 28.82 -11.24
CA PRO A 471 -28.73 29.87 -10.76
C PRO A 471 -29.53 31.16 -10.55
N LYS A 472 -29.28 31.87 -9.44
CA LYS A 472 -29.86 33.20 -9.23
C LYS A 472 -29.49 34.13 -10.38
N SER A 473 -30.50 34.78 -10.96
CA SER A 473 -30.41 35.84 -11.98
C SER A 473 -29.80 37.15 -11.45
N SER A 474 -28.65 37.05 -10.78
CA SER A 474 -27.85 38.18 -10.34
C SER A 474 -27.20 38.83 -11.56
N GLN A 475 -27.65 40.02 -11.93
CA GLN A 475 -26.97 40.83 -12.94
C GLN A 475 -25.58 41.28 -12.45
N ARG A 476 -24.58 40.43 -12.66
CA ARG A 476 -23.19 40.82 -12.87
C ARG A 476 -22.84 40.51 -14.31
N SER A 477 -22.25 41.48 -14.99
CA SER A 477 -21.82 41.36 -16.39
C SER A 477 -20.93 40.13 -16.59
N SER A 478 -21.21 39.33 -17.63
CA SER A 478 -20.28 38.27 -18.05
C SER A 478 -18.90 38.87 -18.32
N VAL A 479 -17.88 38.15 -17.89
CA VAL A 479 -16.54 38.23 -18.46
C VAL A 479 -16.15 36.79 -18.72
N ASP A 480 -16.09 36.40 -20.00
CA ASP A 480 -16.03 34.99 -20.38
C ASP A 480 -14.70 34.33 -20.01
N CYS A 481 -14.76 33.37 -19.09
CA CYS A 481 -13.66 32.44 -18.82
C CYS A 481 -13.72 31.21 -19.74
N THR A 482 -13.85 31.43 -21.06
CA THR A 482 -13.80 30.35 -22.05
C THR A 482 -12.38 29.83 -22.18
N PHE A 483 -12.06 28.72 -21.50
CA PHE A 483 -10.81 27.98 -21.74
C PHE A 483 -10.82 27.37 -23.15
N LYS A 484 -10.26 28.08 -24.13
CA LYS A 484 -9.90 27.53 -25.44
C LYS A 484 -8.43 27.10 -25.45
N MET A 485 -8.18 25.87 -25.88
CA MET A 485 -6.89 25.47 -26.45
C MET A 485 -6.92 25.81 -27.94
N GLU A 486 -5.83 26.38 -28.48
CA GLU A 486 -5.19 25.94 -29.74
C GLU A 486 -3.94 26.79 -30.07
N ASN A 487 -3.31 26.52 -31.21
CA ASN A 487 -1.90 26.84 -31.50
C ASN A 487 -1.66 28.19 -32.21
N SER A 488 -0.39 28.57 -32.25
CA SER A 488 0.23 29.75 -32.90
C SER A 488 0.04 29.81 -34.45
N PRO A 489 0.47 30.88 -35.17
CA PRO A 489 1.18 32.09 -34.72
C PRO A 489 0.73 33.46 -35.33
N ALA A 490 1.37 34.53 -34.82
CA ALA A 490 1.75 35.79 -35.50
C ALA A 490 0.68 36.78 -36.02
N LEU A 491 0.58 37.93 -35.32
CA LEU A 491 0.93 39.27 -35.85
C LEU A 491 1.13 40.27 -34.70
N SER A 492 1.63 41.49 -34.98
CA SER A 492 2.17 42.45 -33.99
C SER A 492 1.60 43.89 -34.18
N PRO A 493 2.07 44.95 -33.46
CA PRO A 493 1.36 45.38 -32.25
C PRO A 493 1.06 46.90 -32.15
N THR A 494 0.01 47.30 -31.42
CA THR A 494 -0.23 48.71 -31.05
C THR A 494 -0.92 48.91 -29.70
N ALA A 495 -0.66 50.09 -29.12
CA ALA A 495 -1.31 50.71 -27.96
C ALA A 495 -1.08 50.08 -26.56
N LYS A 496 -0.63 50.93 -25.64
CA LYS A 496 -0.63 50.73 -24.18
C LYS A 496 -1.80 51.53 -23.60
N ASP A 497 -2.36 51.12 -22.46
CA ASP A 497 -2.52 52.02 -21.30
C ASP A 497 -2.94 51.27 -20.02
N PRO A 498 -2.67 51.82 -18.81
CA PRO A 498 -2.78 51.08 -17.55
C PRO A 498 -4.10 51.32 -16.78
N ILE A 499 -4.86 50.27 -16.51
CA ILE A 499 -6.03 50.33 -15.60
C ILE A 499 -5.59 50.06 -14.16
N SER A 500 -5.06 51.08 -13.46
CA SER A 500 -4.56 50.97 -12.08
C SER A 500 -5.28 51.87 -11.06
N ALA A 501 -6.61 52.06 -11.20
CA ALA A 501 -7.36 52.98 -10.33
C ALA A 501 -8.86 52.66 -10.15
N LYS A 502 -9.24 51.49 -9.60
CA LYS A 502 -10.64 51.27 -9.10
C LYS A 502 -10.84 50.12 -8.09
N LEU A 503 -10.03 50.06 -7.03
CA LEU A 503 -10.25 49.11 -5.91
C LEU A 503 -9.86 49.67 -4.52
N LYS A 504 -10.28 50.91 -4.25
CA LYS A 504 -10.32 51.50 -2.89
C LYS A 504 -11.77 51.82 -2.53
N GLY A 505 -12.47 50.87 -1.90
CA GLY A 505 -13.91 50.99 -1.67
C GLY A 505 -14.58 49.88 -0.85
N LEU A 506 -13.82 49.04 -0.13
CA LEU A 506 -14.37 48.04 0.79
C LEU A 506 -13.86 48.32 2.21
N SER A 507 -14.55 49.21 2.91
CA SER A 507 -14.34 49.45 4.33
C SER A 507 -14.97 48.32 5.13
N LEU A 508 -14.15 47.45 5.73
CA LEU A 508 -14.63 46.50 6.74
C LEU A 508 -15.03 47.29 8.00
N GLY A 509 -16.31 47.23 8.36
CA GLY A 509 -16.83 47.86 9.57
C GLY A 509 -16.23 47.27 10.86
N PRO A 510 -16.32 47.98 12.00
CA PRO A 510 -15.71 47.55 13.25
C PRO A 510 -16.25 46.21 13.74
N LYS A 511 -15.39 45.41 14.38
CA LYS A 511 -15.74 44.11 14.97
C LYS A 511 -16.97 44.23 15.89
N PRO A 512 -18.05 43.46 15.66
CA PRO A 512 -19.14 43.39 16.62
C PRO A 512 -18.67 42.64 17.88
N SER A 513 -18.45 43.37 18.97
CA SER A 513 -18.07 42.82 20.28
C SER A 513 -19.26 42.16 20.96
N GLY A 514 -19.63 40.96 20.51
CA GLY A 514 -20.69 40.16 21.11
C GLY A 514 -20.55 38.70 20.74
N SER A 515 -20.47 37.83 21.74
CA SER A 515 -20.39 36.37 21.61
C SER A 515 -21.73 35.76 21.20
N LYS A 516 -22.26 36.16 20.04
CA LYS A 516 -23.29 35.39 19.34
C LYS A 516 -22.67 34.02 19.03
N ALA A 517 -23.09 33.00 19.77
CA ALA A 517 -22.75 31.62 19.48
C ALA A 517 -23.07 31.38 18.00
N TYR A 518 -22.06 31.03 17.21
CA TYR A 518 -22.23 30.69 15.80
C TYR A 518 -23.06 29.40 15.77
N ARG A 519 -24.38 29.53 15.63
CA ARG A 519 -25.24 28.42 15.21
C ARG A 519 -24.73 28.01 13.85
N ASP A 520 -24.05 26.86 13.81
CA ASP A 520 -23.52 26.28 12.59
C ASP A 520 -24.63 26.25 11.54
N PRO A 521 -24.49 26.96 10.40
CA PRO A 521 -25.63 27.23 9.52
C PRO A 521 -26.31 25.93 9.11
N GLN A 522 -27.64 25.91 9.21
CA GLN A 522 -28.44 24.79 8.70
C GLN A 522 -28.09 24.58 7.23
N LEU A 523 -27.86 23.32 6.87
CA LEU A 523 -27.49 22.95 5.51
C LEU A 523 -28.64 23.28 4.55
N PRO A 524 -28.35 23.61 3.27
CA PRO A 524 -29.42 23.89 2.32
C PRO A 524 -30.43 22.74 2.26
N GLY A 525 -31.72 23.08 2.17
CA GLY A 525 -32.83 22.12 2.23
C GLY A 525 -33.00 21.37 3.57
N GLY A 526 -32.19 21.62 4.60
CA GLY A 526 -32.24 20.91 5.88
C GLY A 526 -31.76 19.45 5.83
N LEU A 527 -31.17 19.01 4.72
CA LEU A 527 -30.75 17.62 4.51
C LEU A 527 -29.58 17.22 5.45
N PRO A 528 -29.53 15.95 5.92
CA PRO A 528 -28.42 15.44 6.72
C PRO A 528 -27.05 15.51 6.01
N ILE A 529 -25.97 15.56 6.80
CA ILE A 529 -24.58 15.60 6.29
C ILE A 529 -24.30 14.42 5.34
N ASP A 530 -24.70 13.19 5.70
CA ASP A 530 -24.45 12.01 4.88
C ASP A 530 -25.19 12.03 3.52
N VAL A 531 -26.32 12.74 3.43
CA VAL A 531 -27.04 12.94 2.16
C VAL A 531 -26.28 13.94 1.29
N TRP A 532 -25.82 15.05 1.86
CA TRP A 532 -24.98 16.02 1.16
C TRP A 532 -23.64 15.44 0.71
N MET A 533 -23.01 14.61 1.54
CA MET A 533 -21.81 13.85 1.15
C MET A 533 -22.10 12.95 -0.07
N LYS A 534 -23.19 12.16 -0.06
CA LYS A 534 -23.56 11.33 -1.22
C LYS A 534 -23.77 12.16 -2.49
N ILE A 535 -24.44 13.32 -2.40
CA ILE A 535 -24.65 14.24 -3.53
C ILE A 535 -23.30 14.76 -4.08
N ILE A 536 -22.39 15.20 -3.20
CA ILE A 536 -21.07 15.73 -3.59
C ILE A 536 -20.20 14.65 -4.27
N LEU A 537 -20.33 13.39 -3.85
CA LEU A 537 -19.57 12.28 -4.42
C LEU A 537 -20.11 11.83 -5.78
N LEU A 538 -21.43 11.70 -5.91
CA LEU A 538 -22.09 11.41 -7.20
C LEU A 538 -21.81 12.47 -8.28
N ALA A 539 -21.39 13.68 -7.88
CA ALA A 539 -21.01 14.75 -8.78
C ALA A 539 -19.54 14.69 -9.27
N GLU A 540 -18.62 14.03 -8.57
CA GLU A 540 -17.17 14.22 -8.82
C GLU A 540 -16.22 13.08 -8.35
N ASP A 541 -16.60 12.22 -7.38
CA ASP A 541 -15.75 11.13 -6.84
C ASP A 541 -16.52 9.80 -6.76
N ASN A 542 -17.11 9.41 -7.90
CA ASN A 542 -17.75 8.09 -8.10
C ASN A 542 -16.80 6.93 -7.75
N ASP A 543 -15.52 7.13 -8.02
CA ASP A 543 -14.45 6.14 -7.92
C ASP A 543 -13.95 5.95 -6.48
N ASN A 544 -14.53 6.68 -5.51
CA ASN A 544 -14.16 6.68 -4.09
C ASN A 544 -12.67 6.95 -3.83
N SER A 545 -12.02 7.74 -4.68
CA SER A 545 -10.58 8.01 -4.63
C SER A 545 -10.15 8.87 -3.43
N THR A 546 -11.10 9.49 -2.71
CA THR A 546 -10.82 10.20 -1.46
C THR A 546 -11.30 9.41 -0.22
N SER A 547 -10.57 9.49 0.90
CA SER A 547 -10.94 8.81 2.15
C SER A 547 -12.25 9.37 2.75
N ARG A 548 -12.92 8.64 3.65
CA ARG A 548 -14.10 9.19 4.36
C ARG A 548 -13.74 10.46 5.16
N ASN A 549 -12.56 10.48 5.77
CA ASN A 549 -12.10 11.62 6.57
C ASN A 549 -11.69 12.80 5.67
N GLN A 550 -10.98 12.59 4.55
CA GLN A 550 -10.75 13.63 3.54
C GLN A 550 -12.08 14.25 3.07
N ARG A 551 -13.08 13.43 2.77
CA ARG A 551 -14.43 13.88 2.34
C ARG A 551 -15.14 14.73 3.40
N LEU A 552 -15.08 14.33 4.67
CA LEU A 552 -15.58 15.14 5.79
C LEU A 552 -14.80 16.47 5.93
N ASN A 553 -13.48 16.45 5.81
CA ASN A 553 -12.67 17.68 5.87
C ASN A 553 -12.97 18.62 4.70
N ILE A 554 -13.13 18.11 3.47
CA ILE A 554 -13.61 18.86 2.30
C ILE A 554 -14.97 19.50 2.58
N PHE A 555 -15.94 18.72 3.09
CA PHE A 555 -17.29 19.19 3.40
C PHE A 555 -17.28 20.33 4.44
N HIS A 556 -16.66 20.12 5.60
CA HIS A 556 -16.59 21.12 6.67
C HIS A 556 -15.82 22.38 6.23
N TRP A 557 -14.72 22.23 5.48
CA TRP A 557 -13.93 23.35 4.98
C TRP A 557 -14.66 24.15 3.88
N SER A 558 -15.50 23.48 3.08
CA SER A 558 -16.31 24.11 2.03
C SER A 558 -17.53 24.84 2.59
N LYS A 559 -18.21 24.28 3.58
CA LYS A 559 -19.30 24.92 4.34
C LYS A 559 -18.83 26.19 5.07
N SER A 560 -17.58 26.21 5.54
CA SER A 560 -17.05 27.27 6.40
C SER A 560 -16.85 28.61 5.66
N ARG A 561 -17.71 29.58 5.97
CA ARG A 561 -17.51 31.00 5.57
C ARG A 561 -16.23 31.61 6.15
N VAL A 562 -15.71 31.08 7.26
CA VAL A 562 -14.40 31.48 7.81
C VAL A 562 -13.27 30.98 6.91
N SER A 563 -13.37 29.76 6.37
CA SER A 563 -12.43 29.24 5.36
C SER A 563 -12.51 29.96 4.01
N LEU A 564 -13.61 30.69 3.73
CA LEU A 564 -13.68 31.63 2.61
C LEU A 564 -12.96 32.95 2.94
N ALA A 565 -13.21 33.54 4.11
CA ALA A 565 -12.54 34.76 4.55
C ALA A 565 -11.01 34.60 4.60
N ILE A 566 -10.52 33.51 5.21
CA ILE A 566 -9.08 33.17 5.23
C ILE A 566 -8.54 32.99 3.80
N GLY A 567 -9.34 32.43 2.88
CA GLY A 567 -8.96 32.33 1.46
C GLY A 567 -8.77 33.70 0.80
N LEU A 568 -9.59 34.69 1.16
CA LEU A 568 -9.48 36.06 0.67
C LEU A 568 -8.30 36.83 1.31
N GLU A 569 -8.00 36.58 2.58
CA GLU A 569 -6.84 37.18 3.28
C GLU A 569 -5.50 36.77 2.65
N HIS A 570 -5.40 35.57 2.08
CA HIS A 570 -4.19 35.04 1.44
C HIS A 570 -4.09 35.29 -0.08
N LEU A 571 -4.93 36.16 -0.68
CA LEU A 571 -4.90 36.46 -2.12
C LEU A 571 -3.58 37.07 -2.63
N SER A 572 -2.73 37.59 -1.73
CA SER A 572 -1.40 38.12 -2.05
C SER A 572 -0.31 37.05 -2.22
N GLU A 573 -0.60 35.78 -1.90
CA GLU A 573 0.34 34.68 -2.05
C GLU A 573 0.28 34.05 -3.45
N SER A 574 1.32 33.31 -3.84
CA SER A 574 1.31 32.60 -5.14
C SER A 574 0.19 31.55 -5.19
N THR A 575 -0.40 31.36 -6.36
CA THR A 575 -1.56 30.49 -6.58
C THR A 575 -1.30 29.05 -6.10
N GLU A 576 -0.08 28.56 -6.24
CA GLU A 576 0.34 27.23 -5.80
C GLU A 576 0.43 27.13 -4.27
N THR A 577 0.85 28.22 -3.61
CA THR A 577 0.89 28.31 -2.14
C THR A 577 -0.54 28.33 -1.58
N GLN A 578 -1.45 29.07 -2.22
CA GLN A 578 -2.87 29.05 -1.90
C GLN A 578 -3.48 27.66 -2.10
N ILE A 579 -3.31 27.05 -3.28
CA ILE A 579 -3.75 25.69 -3.61
C ILE A 579 -3.22 24.68 -2.59
N ARG A 580 -1.92 24.71 -2.28
CA ARG A 580 -1.31 23.79 -1.33
C ARG A 580 -1.87 23.96 0.08
N ARG A 581 -2.18 25.19 0.52
CA ARG A 581 -2.89 25.44 1.77
C ARG A 581 -4.30 24.81 1.75
N VAL A 582 -5.05 24.95 0.67
CA VAL A 582 -6.40 24.36 0.53
C VAL A 582 -6.32 22.84 0.62
N ILE A 583 -5.52 22.19 -0.23
CA ILE A 583 -5.35 20.75 -0.27
C ILE A 583 -4.85 20.21 1.09
N GLY A 584 -3.88 20.88 1.70
CA GLY A 584 -3.37 20.52 3.03
C GLY A 584 -4.40 20.67 4.15
N LYS A 585 -5.23 21.71 4.13
CA LYS A 585 -6.31 21.92 5.13
C LYS A 585 -7.42 20.87 5.04
N VAL A 586 -7.59 20.20 3.90
CA VAL A 586 -8.54 19.09 3.73
C VAL A 586 -7.88 17.70 3.74
N LYS A 587 -6.60 17.62 4.13
CA LYS A 587 -5.76 16.40 4.13
C LYS A 587 -5.61 15.70 2.76
N GLY A 588 -5.80 16.41 1.66
CA GLY A 588 -5.70 15.85 0.31
C GLY A 588 -4.30 15.85 -0.31
N LEU A 589 -3.23 16.12 0.47
CA LEU A 589 -1.86 16.20 -0.07
C LEU A 589 -1.26 14.81 -0.34
N ALA A 590 -1.73 13.81 0.39
CA ALA A 590 -1.45 12.39 0.17
C ALA A 590 -2.73 11.58 0.47
N TYR A 591 -2.78 10.34 0.02
CA TYR A 591 -3.82 9.38 0.44
C TYR A 591 -3.67 9.10 1.94
N GLU A 592 -4.78 8.86 2.64
CA GLU A 592 -4.74 8.32 4.01
C GLU A 592 -4.67 6.79 3.92
N LEU A 593 -3.59 6.23 4.47
CA LEU A 593 -3.38 4.80 4.74
C LEU A 593 -4.18 4.35 5.97
#